data_AF-A0A4R4XG98-F1
#
_entry.id   AF-A0A4R4XG98-F1
#
_cell.length_a   1.000
_cell.length_b   1.000
_cell.length_c   1.000
_cell.angle_alpha   90.00
_cell.angle_beta   90.00
_cell.angle_gamma   90.00
#
_symmetry.space_group_name_H-M   'P 1'
#
loop_
_entity.id
_entity.type
_entity.pdbx_description
1 polymer ?
#
loop_
_entity_poly.entity_id
_entity_poly.type
_entity_poly.pdbx_seq_one_letter_code
_entity_poly.pdbx_strand_id
1 'polypeptide(L)'
;RRVPPYTLPDLLERGRRDRSIREHLGVLAAQRGRWLAALNPAWGYLLDEPTGETWELGGSADRLAHLRALRAADPGEARRLLESTWERETPDDRAEFVALLADGLSMDDEPFLEEALDDRRREVRQAAANLLTRLPGSRMSRRMAERLTACVTITGDVIAVEAPQACDKAMERDGVRPKPPRGTGERAWWLQQIVARAPLSAWGPPGRMLEMRIPDWDADVRAAWVRAAVLQRDPEWARAMFGFDPIADLLQALPPGEQQELAARFVEGRDPDSQLIMVLGGVSSPWGEELATAVLHKITKVNATQPWNLGELVRLAGEHIDPALFPLAASYSPVEPIQQVAALLRFRADMYKELAA
;
A
#
# COMPACT_ATOMS: atom_id res chain seq x y z
N ARG A 1 25.39 11.50 1.87
CA ARG A 1 25.22 12.86 2.45
C ARG A 1 25.48 13.87 1.33
N ARG A 2 24.48 14.64 0.88
CA ARG A 2 24.63 15.55 -0.28
C ARG A 2 25.42 16.81 0.11
N VAL A 3 26.25 17.31 -0.80
CA VAL A 3 27.05 18.53 -0.58
C VAL A 3 26.19 19.78 -0.71
N PRO A 4 26.46 20.85 0.06
CA PRO A 4 25.71 22.10 -0.08
C PRO A 4 25.76 22.64 -1.51
N PRO A 5 24.66 23.16 -2.08
CA PRO A 5 24.60 23.51 -3.51
C PRO A 5 25.65 24.55 -3.93
N TYR A 6 26.01 25.45 -3.03
CA TYR A 6 26.98 26.52 -3.29
C TYR A 6 28.43 26.02 -3.38
N THR A 7 28.76 24.81 -2.88
CA THR A 7 30.10 24.24 -2.99
C THR A 7 30.30 23.41 -4.26
N LEU A 8 29.23 23.16 -5.03
CA LEU A 8 29.30 22.34 -6.23
C LEU A 8 30.28 22.89 -7.28
N PRO A 9 30.28 24.18 -7.65
CA PRO A 9 31.22 24.71 -8.64
C PRO A 9 32.69 24.48 -8.25
N ASP A 10 33.05 24.73 -6.99
CA ASP A 10 34.42 24.57 -6.49
C ASP A 10 34.87 23.10 -6.49
N LEU A 11 33.95 22.20 -6.14
CA LEU A 11 34.19 20.76 -6.18
C LEU A 11 34.34 20.25 -7.62
N LEU A 12 33.53 20.73 -8.55
CA LEU A 12 33.64 20.39 -9.97
C LEU A 12 34.94 20.91 -10.57
N GLU A 13 35.39 22.11 -10.19
CA GLU A 13 36.68 22.65 -10.60
C GLU A 13 37.85 21.82 -10.03
N ARG A 14 37.69 21.28 -8.82
CA ARG A 14 38.68 20.38 -8.23
C ARG A 14 38.74 19.04 -8.95
N GLY A 15 37.59 18.44 -9.28
CA GLY A 15 37.53 17.18 -10.05
C GLY A 15 38.04 17.33 -11.48
N ARG A 16 38.01 18.55 -12.04
CA ARG A 16 38.67 18.84 -13.32
C ARG A 16 40.18 18.58 -13.25
N ARG A 17 40.82 18.96 -12.13
CA ARG A 17 42.27 18.89 -11.91
C ARG A 17 42.74 17.58 -11.28
N ASP A 18 41.87 16.93 -10.50
CA ASP A 18 42.17 15.70 -9.79
C ASP A 18 41.21 14.59 -10.23
N ARG A 19 41.73 13.57 -10.93
CA ARG A 19 40.93 12.44 -11.41
C ARG A 19 40.48 11.51 -10.28
N SER A 20 41.23 11.43 -9.18
CA SER A 20 40.97 10.47 -8.11
C SER A 20 39.66 10.72 -7.36
N ILE A 21 39.14 11.95 -7.42
CA ILE A 21 37.92 12.35 -6.72
C ILE A 21 36.67 12.34 -7.60
N ARG A 22 36.79 12.11 -8.91
CA ARG A 22 35.68 12.28 -9.87
C ARG A 22 34.54 11.31 -9.66
N GLU A 23 34.85 10.04 -9.38
CA GLU A 23 33.87 9.00 -9.06
C GLU A 23 33.04 9.40 -7.82
N HIS A 24 33.72 9.86 -6.77
CA HIS A 24 33.07 10.35 -5.54
C HIS A 24 32.23 11.61 -5.81
N LEU A 25 32.67 12.49 -6.71
CA LEU A 25 31.92 13.67 -7.13
C LEU A 25 30.67 13.30 -7.92
N GLY A 26 30.70 12.25 -8.76
CA GLY A 26 29.52 11.74 -9.46
C GLY A 26 28.41 11.36 -8.48
N VAL A 27 28.75 10.61 -7.43
CA VAL A 27 27.84 10.20 -6.35
C VAL A 27 27.34 11.41 -5.52
N LEU A 28 28.23 12.35 -5.19
CA LEU A 28 27.91 13.46 -4.29
C LEU A 28 27.16 14.62 -4.95
N ALA A 29 27.42 14.87 -6.23
CA ALA A 29 26.89 16.01 -6.96
C ALA A 29 25.47 15.75 -7.50
N ALA A 30 25.11 14.48 -7.72
CA ALA A 30 23.79 14.02 -8.14
C ALA A 30 23.24 14.82 -9.34
N GLN A 31 21.91 14.89 -9.49
CA GLN A 31 21.25 15.54 -10.64
C GLN A 31 21.59 17.03 -10.80
N ARG A 32 21.83 17.75 -9.69
CA ARG A 32 22.18 19.19 -9.73
C ARG A 32 23.59 19.41 -10.26
N GLY A 33 24.54 18.56 -9.88
CA GLY A 33 25.89 18.57 -10.42
C GLY A 33 25.93 18.28 -11.91
N ARG A 34 25.13 17.30 -12.36
CA ARG A 34 25.01 16.95 -13.78
C ARG A 34 24.34 18.04 -14.61
N TRP A 35 23.27 18.65 -14.10
CA TRP A 35 22.67 19.83 -14.73
C TRP A 35 23.71 20.94 -14.92
N LEU A 36 24.52 21.20 -13.87
CA LEU A 36 25.56 22.22 -13.92
C LEU A 36 26.70 21.84 -14.89
N ALA A 37 27.08 20.56 -14.94
CA ALA A 37 28.08 20.04 -15.87
C ALA A 37 27.62 20.10 -17.34
N ALA A 38 26.32 19.91 -17.61
CA ALA A 38 25.76 20.06 -18.95
C ALA A 38 25.79 21.50 -19.47
N LEU A 39 25.83 22.49 -18.57
CA LEU A 39 25.93 23.92 -18.92
C LEU A 39 27.37 24.41 -19.10
N ASN A 40 28.37 23.64 -18.68
CA ASN A 40 29.78 24.03 -18.74
C ASN A 40 30.66 22.87 -19.24
N PRO A 41 31.17 22.93 -20.50
CA PRO A 41 32.00 21.88 -21.08
C PRO A 41 33.23 21.49 -20.26
N ALA A 42 33.78 22.41 -19.45
CA ALA A 42 34.94 22.13 -18.59
C ALA A 42 34.64 21.11 -17.48
N TRP A 43 33.37 20.89 -17.15
CA TRP A 43 32.91 19.90 -16.17
C TRP A 43 32.28 18.66 -16.80
N GLY A 44 32.36 18.54 -18.13
CA GLY A 44 31.75 17.44 -18.89
C GLY A 44 32.18 16.04 -18.42
N TYR A 45 33.36 15.92 -17.80
CA TYR A 45 33.82 14.66 -17.20
C TYR A 45 32.79 14.05 -16.24
N LEU A 46 32.02 14.86 -15.52
CA LEU A 46 31.04 14.40 -14.53
C LEU A 46 29.84 13.69 -15.17
N LEU A 47 29.56 13.94 -16.45
CA LEU A 47 28.48 13.27 -17.19
C LEU A 47 28.81 11.78 -17.43
N ASP A 48 30.10 11.46 -17.50
CA ASP A 48 30.61 10.10 -17.67
C ASP A 48 30.82 9.38 -16.32
N GLU A 49 30.87 10.11 -15.20
CA GLU A 49 31.07 9.54 -13.86
C GLU A 49 29.76 8.95 -13.30
N PRO A 50 29.82 7.81 -12.60
CA PRO A 50 28.64 7.16 -12.03
C PRO A 50 27.96 8.06 -10.98
N THR A 51 26.63 8.15 -11.04
CA THR A 51 25.82 9.00 -10.14
C THR A 51 25.58 8.39 -8.77
N GLY A 52 26.00 7.14 -8.56
CA GLY A 52 25.44 6.32 -7.48
C GLY A 52 23.99 5.88 -7.74
N GLU A 53 23.37 6.25 -8.87
CA GLU A 53 22.10 5.67 -9.31
C GLU A 53 22.31 4.30 -9.99
N THR A 54 23.56 3.90 -10.20
CA THR A 54 23.94 2.55 -10.56
C THR A 54 23.91 1.65 -9.33
N TRP A 55 23.21 0.50 -9.44
CA TRP A 55 23.02 -0.48 -8.36
C TRP A 55 24.30 -0.80 -7.56
N GLU A 56 25.46 -0.86 -8.21
CA GLU A 56 26.74 -1.24 -7.59
C GLU A 56 27.41 -0.16 -6.73
N LEU A 57 27.09 1.13 -6.94
CA LEU A 57 27.79 2.26 -6.30
C LEU A 57 26.88 3.18 -5.47
N GLY A 58 25.57 2.90 -5.45
CA GLY A 58 24.58 3.68 -4.72
C GLY A 58 24.52 3.40 -3.23
N GLY A 59 24.11 4.40 -2.44
CA GLY A 59 23.61 4.13 -1.09
C GLY A 59 22.28 3.38 -1.14
N SER A 60 21.83 2.83 -0.01
CA SER A 60 20.56 2.06 0.09
C SER A 60 19.37 2.76 -0.60
N ALA A 61 19.15 4.04 -0.35
CA ALA A 61 18.06 4.82 -0.96
C ALA A 61 18.19 4.98 -2.49
N ASP A 62 19.40 5.15 -3.01
CA ASP A 62 19.64 5.30 -4.45
C ASP A 62 19.44 3.95 -5.15
N ARG A 63 19.86 2.85 -4.51
CA ARG A 63 19.65 1.49 -4.99
C ARG A 63 18.16 1.09 -4.97
N LEU A 64 17.42 1.50 -3.95
CA LEU A 64 15.97 1.32 -3.89
C LEU A 64 15.26 2.07 -5.02
N ALA A 65 15.66 3.31 -5.29
CA ALA A 65 15.12 4.10 -6.39
C ALA A 65 15.44 3.46 -7.75
N HIS A 66 16.68 3.00 -7.93
CA HIS A 66 17.10 2.28 -9.13
C HIS A 66 16.29 1.00 -9.35
N LEU A 67 16.18 0.15 -8.33
CA LEU A 67 15.45 -1.12 -8.44
C LEU A 67 13.96 -0.89 -8.70
N ARG A 68 13.36 0.16 -8.12
CA ARG A 68 11.96 0.55 -8.41
C ARG A 68 11.80 0.97 -9.88
N ALA A 69 12.71 1.80 -10.40
CA ALA A 69 12.66 2.23 -11.79
C ALA A 69 12.85 1.04 -12.76
N LEU A 70 13.80 0.15 -12.45
CA LEU A 70 14.04 -1.06 -13.24
C LEU A 70 12.83 -2.00 -13.20
N ARG A 71 12.24 -2.23 -12.02
CA ARG A 71 11.05 -3.08 -11.86
C ARG A 71 9.87 -2.58 -12.69
N ALA A 72 9.67 -1.26 -12.77
CA ALA A 72 8.62 -0.67 -13.57
C ALA A 72 8.85 -0.85 -15.09
N ALA A 73 10.11 -0.95 -15.52
CA ALA A 73 10.49 -1.13 -16.93
C ALA A 73 10.55 -2.61 -17.34
N ASP A 74 11.27 -3.43 -16.58
CA ASP A 74 11.41 -4.88 -16.76
C ASP A 74 11.36 -5.59 -15.39
N PRO A 75 10.19 -6.15 -15.03
CA PRO A 75 10.01 -6.93 -13.81
C PRO A 75 11.03 -8.06 -13.62
N GLY A 76 11.38 -8.76 -14.71
CA GLY A 76 12.26 -9.91 -14.68
C GLY A 76 13.73 -9.54 -14.53
N GLU A 77 14.17 -8.44 -15.15
CA GLU A 77 15.52 -7.92 -14.99
C GLU A 77 15.76 -7.43 -13.55
N ALA A 78 14.80 -6.71 -12.97
CA ALA A 78 14.86 -6.29 -11.57
C ALA A 78 14.99 -7.47 -10.61
N ARG A 79 14.23 -8.54 -10.84
CA ARG A 79 14.33 -9.77 -10.03
C ARG A 79 15.70 -10.43 -10.17
N ARG A 80 16.21 -10.61 -11.40
CA ARG A 80 17.55 -11.21 -11.63
C ARG A 80 18.67 -10.38 -10.99
N LEU A 81 18.56 -9.05 -11.05
CA LEU A 81 19.50 -8.15 -10.39
C LEU A 81 19.50 -8.40 -8.88
N LEU A 82 18.31 -8.43 -8.27
CA LEU A 82 18.15 -8.68 -6.83
C LEU A 82 18.68 -10.06 -6.43
N GLU A 83 18.34 -11.12 -7.17
CA GLU A 83 18.84 -12.48 -6.95
C GLU A 83 20.38 -12.52 -6.99
N SER A 84 21.00 -11.83 -7.96
CA SER A 84 22.45 -11.87 -8.16
C SER A 84 23.25 -11.19 -7.04
N THR A 85 22.66 -10.23 -6.33
CA THR A 85 23.35 -9.50 -5.25
C THR A 85 22.82 -9.82 -3.86
N TRP A 86 21.77 -10.63 -3.76
CA TRP A 86 21.06 -10.95 -2.53
C TRP A 86 21.97 -11.28 -1.34
N GLU A 87 22.94 -12.16 -1.55
CA GLU A 87 23.88 -12.61 -0.50
C GLU A 87 24.76 -11.48 0.06
N ARG A 88 24.95 -10.40 -0.69
CA ARG A 88 25.74 -9.23 -0.30
C ARG A 88 24.91 -8.14 0.38
N GLU A 89 23.58 -8.21 0.27
CA GLU A 89 22.70 -7.20 0.83
C GLU A 89 22.62 -7.27 2.35
N THR A 90 22.47 -6.09 2.96
CA THR A 90 22.21 -6.02 4.39
C THR A 90 20.80 -6.56 4.70
N PRO A 91 20.59 -7.13 5.89
CA PRO A 91 19.28 -7.46 6.43
C PRO A 91 18.14 -6.47 6.17
N ASP A 92 18.40 -5.18 6.38
CA ASP A 92 17.37 -4.14 6.32
C ASP A 92 17.04 -3.83 4.86
N ASP A 93 18.06 -3.73 4.01
CA ASP A 93 17.89 -3.53 2.57
C ASP A 93 17.12 -4.69 1.92
N ARG A 94 17.38 -5.94 2.34
CA ARG A 94 16.67 -7.13 1.84
C ARG A 94 15.16 -7.03 2.01
N ALA A 95 14.69 -6.54 3.17
CA ALA A 95 13.26 -6.44 3.43
C ALA A 95 12.61 -5.37 2.54
N GLU A 96 13.28 -4.24 2.35
CA GLU A 96 12.83 -3.17 1.46
C GLU A 96 12.83 -3.60 -0.01
N PHE A 97 13.87 -4.31 -0.46
CA PHE A 97 13.97 -4.81 -1.83
C PHE A 97 12.94 -5.90 -2.14
N VAL A 98 12.68 -6.82 -1.21
CA VAL A 98 11.58 -7.79 -1.37
C VAL A 98 10.25 -7.04 -1.48
N ALA A 99 10.01 -6.04 -0.65
CA ALA A 99 8.76 -5.27 -0.70
C ALA A 99 8.53 -4.56 -2.06
N LEU A 100 9.58 -4.19 -2.80
CA LEU A 100 9.46 -3.60 -4.15
C LEU A 100 8.87 -4.56 -5.19
N LEU A 101 8.99 -5.88 -5.00
CA LEU A 101 8.40 -6.86 -5.92
C LEU A 101 6.86 -6.83 -5.90
N ALA A 102 6.25 -6.13 -4.95
CA ALA A 102 4.82 -5.85 -4.90
C ALA A 102 4.26 -5.24 -6.19
N ASP A 103 5.07 -4.41 -6.86
CA ASP A 103 4.73 -3.77 -8.14
C ASP A 103 5.04 -4.76 -9.27
N GLY A 104 4.07 -5.02 -10.14
CA GLY A 104 4.21 -6.02 -11.20
C GLY A 104 4.36 -7.47 -10.70
N LEU A 105 4.01 -7.75 -9.44
CA LEU A 105 4.13 -9.08 -8.82
C LEU A 105 3.51 -10.18 -9.69
N SER A 106 4.26 -11.25 -9.92
CA SER A 106 3.84 -12.38 -10.74
C SER A 106 4.35 -13.72 -10.19
N MET A 107 3.88 -14.82 -10.77
CA MET A 107 4.38 -16.16 -10.44
C MET A 107 5.86 -16.36 -10.79
N ASP A 108 6.45 -15.53 -11.67
CA ASP A 108 7.87 -15.57 -11.96
C ASP A 108 8.72 -15.14 -10.75
N ASP A 109 8.14 -14.34 -9.84
CA ASP A 109 8.79 -13.93 -8.61
C ASP A 109 8.71 -15.00 -7.50
N GLU A 110 7.85 -16.02 -7.67
CA GLU A 110 7.58 -17.04 -6.65
C GLU A 110 8.82 -17.84 -6.22
N PRO A 111 9.72 -18.28 -7.12
CA PRO A 111 10.89 -19.06 -6.70
C PRO A 111 11.80 -18.29 -5.75
N PHE A 112 12.10 -17.03 -6.07
CA PHE A 112 12.89 -16.16 -5.21
C PHE A 112 12.20 -15.86 -3.88
N LEU A 113 10.89 -15.59 -3.90
CA LEU A 113 10.13 -15.34 -2.68
C LEU A 113 10.07 -16.57 -1.76
N GLU A 114 9.98 -17.78 -2.31
CA GLU A 114 10.05 -19.03 -1.54
C GLU A 114 11.42 -19.24 -0.90
N GLU A 115 12.51 -18.85 -1.56
CA GLU A 115 13.86 -18.84 -0.96
C GLU A 115 13.96 -17.78 0.15
N ALA A 116 13.37 -16.60 -0.06
CA ALA A 116 13.36 -15.52 0.93
C ALA A 116 12.56 -15.86 2.21
N LEU A 117 11.68 -16.87 2.19
CA LEU A 117 11.04 -17.40 3.39
C LEU A 117 12.04 -18.06 4.35
N ASP A 118 13.24 -18.43 3.89
CA ASP A 118 14.29 -19.04 4.71
C ASP A 118 15.34 -18.02 5.17
N ASP A 119 15.14 -16.72 4.90
CA ASP A 119 16.07 -15.68 5.35
C ASP A 119 16.15 -15.62 6.89
N ARG A 120 17.35 -15.34 7.42
CA ARG A 120 17.59 -15.25 8.86
C ARG A 120 16.78 -14.14 9.54
N ARG A 121 16.43 -13.09 8.80
CA ARG A 121 15.73 -11.90 9.30
C ARG A 121 14.23 -12.06 9.16
N ARG A 122 13.52 -11.84 10.26
CA ARG A 122 12.07 -12.03 10.33
C ARG A 122 11.34 -11.08 9.38
N GLU A 123 11.83 -9.85 9.26
CA GLU A 123 11.24 -8.80 8.44
C GLU A 123 11.27 -9.19 6.96
N VAL A 124 12.36 -9.80 6.49
CA VAL A 124 12.50 -10.35 5.13
C VAL A 124 11.51 -11.49 4.89
N ARG A 125 11.48 -12.50 5.79
CA ARG A 125 10.52 -13.61 5.70
C ARG A 125 9.07 -13.11 5.68
N GLN A 126 8.77 -12.10 6.49
CA GLN A 126 7.44 -11.52 6.58
C GLN A 126 7.03 -10.79 5.29
N ALA A 127 7.95 -10.03 4.68
CA ALA A 127 7.73 -9.38 3.40
C ALA A 127 7.48 -10.42 2.30
N ALA A 128 8.30 -11.47 2.25
CA ALA A 128 8.14 -12.57 1.28
C ALA A 128 6.79 -13.30 1.45
N ALA A 129 6.43 -13.67 2.69
CA ALA A 129 5.15 -14.33 2.97
C ALA A 129 3.94 -13.46 2.59
N ASN A 130 4.01 -12.14 2.80
CA ASN A 130 2.94 -11.21 2.40
C ASN A 130 2.77 -11.14 0.88
N LEU A 131 3.87 -11.17 0.11
CA LEU A 131 3.80 -11.21 -1.35
C LEU A 131 3.31 -12.56 -1.86
N LEU A 132 3.78 -13.67 -1.28
CA LEU A 132 3.31 -15.00 -1.65
C LEU A 132 1.81 -15.20 -1.39
N THR A 133 1.26 -14.58 -0.34
CA THR A 133 -0.19 -14.56 -0.09
C THR A 133 -0.98 -13.89 -1.23
N ARG A 134 -0.40 -12.91 -1.95
CA ARG A 134 -1.03 -12.29 -3.13
C ARG A 134 -0.96 -13.16 -4.39
N LEU A 135 -0.26 -14.29 -4.33
CA LEU A 135 -0.11 -15.25 -5.41
C LEU A 135 -0.84 -16.54 -5.03
N PRO A 136 -2.13 -16.70 -5.38
CA PRO A 136 -2.91 -17.88 -4.98
C PRO A 136 -2.35 -19.20 -5.52
N GLY A 137 -1.61 -19.16 -6.64
CA GLY A 137 -0.91 -20.32 -7.22
C GLY A 137 0.44 -20.66 -6.59
N SER A 138 0.94 -19.87 -5.63
CA SER A 138 2.26 -20.10 -5.01
C SER A 138 2.29 -21.39 -4.19
N ARG A 139 3.48 -21.97 -4.01
CA ARG A 139 3.64 -23.16 -3.15
C ARG A 139 3.20 -22.86 -1.72
N MET A 140 3.55 -21.70 -1.15
CA MET A 140 3.09 -21.27 0.17
C MET A 140 1.56 -21.18 0.26
N SER A 141 0.91 -20.56 -0.72
CA SER A 141 -0.54 -20.44 -0.78
C SER A 141 -1.24 -21.81 -0.81
N ARG A 142 -0.69 -22.79 -1.54
CA ARG A 142 -1.20 -24.18 -1.52
C ARG A 142 -1.06 -24.83 -0.15
N ARG A 143 0.11 -24.70 0.50
CA ARG A 143 0.29 -25.20 1.88
C ARG A 143 -0.65 -24.52 2.87
N MET A 144 -1.00 -23.24 2.68
CA MET A 144 -1.99 -22.54 3.50
C MET A 144 -3.42 -23.03 3.25
N ALA A 145 -3.78 -23.31 1.99
CA ALA A 145 -5.07 -23.92 1.65
C ALA A 145 -5.23 -25.32 2.25
N GLU A 146 -4.18 -26.13 2.25
CA GLU A 146 -4.17 -27.45 2.91
C GLU A 146 -4.42 -27.32 4.42
N ARG A 147 -3.73 -26.39 5.09
CA ARG A 147 -3.94 -26.11 6.52
C ARG A 147 -5.34 -25.59 6.81
N LEU A 148 -5.86 -24.72 5.95
CA LEU A 148 -7.23 -24.23 6.06
C LEU A 148 -8.24 -25.38 5.99
N THR A 149 -8.08 -26.27 5.02
CA THR A 149 -8.97 -27.44 4.81
C THR A 149 -8.91 -28.40 6.00
N ALA A 150 -7.76 -28.53 6.66
CA ALA A 150 -7.64 -29.29 7.90
C ALA A 150 -8.33 -28.63 9.11
N CYS A 151 -8.49 -27.30 9.11
CA CYS A 151 -9.11 -26.55 10.20
C CYS A 151 -10.62 -26.32 10.00
N VAL A 152 -11.13 -26.44 8.78
CA VAL A 152 -12.48 -25.98 8.44
C VAL A 152 -13.27 -27.07 7.71
N THR A 153 -14.45 -27.36 8.22
CA THR A 153 -15.43 -28.24 7.56
C THR A 153 -16.74 -27.49 7.33
N ILE A 154 -17.22 -27.51 6.09
CA ILE A 154 -18.47 -26.85 5.68
C ILE A 154 -19.56 -27.93 5.57
N THR A 155 -20.58 -27.85 6.44
CA THR A 155 -21.72 -28.78 6.45
C THR A 155 -23.03 -28.00 6.46
N GLY A 156 -23.76 -28.03 5.35
CA GLY A 156 -25.01 -27.27 5.21
C GLY A 156 -24.77 -25.75 5.30
N ASP A 157 -25.37 -25.11 6.31
CA ASP A 157 -25.27 -23.69 6.65
C ASP A 157 -24.22 -23.39 7.74
N VAL A 158 -23.43 -24.39 8.16
CA VAL A 158 -22.46 -24.27 9.25
C VAL A 158 -21.02 -24.44 8.76
N ILE A 159 -20.15 -23.52 9.19
CA ILE A 159 -18.70 -23.65 9.11
C ILE A 159 -18.21 -24.13 10.47
N ALA A 160 -17.86 -25.41 10.58
CA ALA A 160 -17.25 -25.98 11.77
C ALA A 160 -15.74 -25.74 11.72
N VAL A 161 -15.17 -25.28 12.84
CA VAL A 161 -13.76 -24.90 12.93
C VAL A 161 -13.07 -25.73 14.02
N GLU A 162 -12.01 -26.42 13.63
CA GLU A 162 -11.05 -27.06 14.51
C GLU A 162 -9.71 -26.33 14.41
N ALA A 163 -9.48 -25.38 15.31
CA ALA A 163 -8.24 -24.59 15.30
C ALA A 163 -6.98 -25.46 15.50
N PRO A 164 -5.82 -25.06 14.95
CA PRO A 164 -4.57 -25.79 15.10
C PRO A 164 -4.20 -26.02 16.57
N GLN A 165 -3.64 -27.20 16.89
CA GLN A 165 -3.20 -27.53 18.26
C GLN A 165 -1.79 -27.01 18.58
N ALA A 166 -0.96 -26.77 17.56
CA ALA A 166 0.39 -26.25 17.69
C ALA A 166 0.76 -25.43 16.44
N CYS A 167 1.75 -24.54 16.58
CA CYS A 167 2.42 -23.90 15.46
C CYS A 167 3.73 -24.64 15.18
N ASP A 168 3.79 -25.38 14.07
CA ASP A 168 5.01 -26.10 13.67
C ASP A 168 6.01 -25.19 12.92
N LYS A 169 7.18 -25.73 12.60
CA LYS A 169 8.24 -24.98 11.88
C LYS A 169 7.87 -24.64 10.44
N ALA A 170 7.02 -25.44 9.79
CA ALA A 170 6.57 -25.15 8.44
C ALA A 170 5.56 -23.97 8.45
N MET A 171 4.71 -23.88 9.46
CA MET A 171 3.83 -22.74 9.71
C MET A 171 4.64 -21.47 9.97
N GLU A 172 5.68 -21.55 10.82
CA GLU A 172 6.58 -20.43 11.07
C GLU A 172 7.28 -19.94 9.79
N ARG A 173 7.78 -20.88 8.97
CA ARG A 173 8.39 -20.59 7.66
C ARG A 173 7.42 -19.87 6.74
N ASP A 174 6.16 -20.31 6.71
CA ASP A 174 5.11 -19.73 5.86
C ASP A 174 4.47 -18.45 6.46
N GLY A 175 5.12 -17.84 7.46
CA GLY A 175 4.75 -16.53 8.00
C GLY A 175 3.69 -16.55 9.12
N VAL A 176 3.41 -17.70 9.73
CA VAL A 176 2.57 -17.79 10.94
C VAL A 176 3.43 -17.50 12.16
N ARG A 177 3.01 -16.52 12.96
CA ARG A 177 3.71 -16.13 14.18
C ARG A 177 3.27 -17.03 15.34
N PRO A 178 4.18 -17.65 16.09
CA PRO A 178 3.82 -18.57 17.16
C PRO A 178 3.22 -17.84 18.37
N LYS A 179 3.76 -16.67 18.75
CA LYS A 179 3.33 -15.93 19.94
C LYS A 179 2.18 -14.96 19.62
N PRO A 180 1.04 -15.07 20.33
CA PRO A 180 -0.08 -14.15 20.15
C PRO A 180 0.17 -12.79 20.82
N PRO A 181 -0.53 -11.73 20.38
CA PRO A 181 -0.70 -10.51 21.16
C PRO A 181 -1.38 -10.79 22.51
N ARG A 182 -1.21 -9.85 23.46
CA ARG A 182 -1.85 -9.96 24.77
C ARG A 182 -3.38 -9.95 24.63
N GLY A 183 -4.04 -10.94 25.23
CA GLY A 183 -5.51 -11.07 25.20
C GLY A 183 -6.07 -11.98 24.11
N THR A 184 -5.23 -12.50 23.20
CA THR A 184 -5.64 -13.48 22.18
C THR A 184 -5.14 -14.88 22.56
N GLY A 185 -6.01 -15.88 22.47
CA GLY A 185 -5.62 -17.28 22.67
C GLY A 185 -4.73 -17.79 21.53
N GLU A 186 -3.77 -18.66 21.83
CA GLU A 186 -2.80 -19.17 20.84
C GLU A 186 -3.47 -19.84 19.64
N ARG A 187 -4.45 -20.72 19.90
CA ARG A 187 -5.21 -21.44 18.85
C ARG A 187 -5.93 -20.48 17.90
N ALA A 188 -6.61 -19.48 18.47
CA ALA A 188 -7.29 -18.44 17.68
C ALA A 188 -6.30 -17.64 16.85
N TRP A 189 -5.17 -17.27 17.44
CA TRP A 189 -4.12 -16.53 16.76
C TRP A 189 -3.50 -17.29 15.57
N TRP A 190 -3.28 -18.60 15.69
CA TRP A 190 -2.78 -19.41 14.57
C TRP A 190 -3.85 -19.58 13.49
N LEU A 191 -5.09 -19.91 13.88
CA LEU A 191 -6.22 -20.01 12.95
C LEU A 191 -6.40 -18.73 12.14
N GLN A 192 -6.43 -17.58 12.83
CA GLN A 192 -6.58 -16.27 12.22
C GLN A 192 -5.51 -15.96 11.17
N GLN A 193 -4.27 -16.41 11.38
CA GLN A 193 -3.18 -16.22 10.44
C GLN A 193 -3.24 -17.19 9.26
N ILE A 194 -3.68 -18.44 9.49
CA ILE A 194 -3.93 -19.41 8.42
C ILE A 194 -5.04 -18.89 7.50
N VAL A 195 -6.19 -18.51 8.07
CA VAL A 195 -7.33 -17.99 7.29
C VAL A 195 -6.95 -16.72 6.53
N ALA A 196 -6.17 -15.81 7.14
CA ALA A 196 -5.73 -14.59 6.49
C ALA A 196 -4.78 -14.83 5.30
N ARG A 197 -4.03 -15.95 5.29
CA ARG A 197 -3.01 -16.25 4.26
C ARG A 197 -3.43 -17.33 3.28
N ALA A 198 -4.45 -18.11 3.59
CA ALA A 198 -5.02 -19.07 2.67
C ALA A 198 -5.74 -18.32 1.53
N PRO A 199 -5.57 -18.75 0.26
CA PRO A 199 -6.25 -18.14 -0.86
C PRO A 199 -7.75 -18.02 -0.62
N LEU A 200 -8.31 -16.83 -0.85
CA LEU A 200 -9.75 -16.61 -0.73
C LEU A 200 -10.55 -17.48 -1.71
N SER A 201 -9.94 -17.88 -2.82
CA SER A 201 -10.48 -18.85 -3.78
C SER A 201 -10.62 -20.29 -3.22
N ALA A 202 -10.01 -20.60 -2.08
CA ALA A 202 -10.22 -21.87 -1.38
C ALA A 202 -11.57 -21.88 -0.63
N TRP A 203 -12.17 -20.70 -0.43
CA TRP A 203 -13.54 -20.55 0.04
C TRP A 203 -14.51 -20.48 -1.15
N GLY A 204 -15.81 -20.43 -0.85
CA GLY A 204 -16.83 -20.09 -1.83
C GLY A 204 -17.02 -18.58 -1.98
N PRO A 205 -18.04 -18.16 -2.76
CA PRO A 205 -18.41 -16.75 -2.88
C PRO A 205 -18.67 -16.11 -1.51
N PRO A 206 -18.18 -14.88 -1.23
CA PRO A 206 -18.28 -14.24 0.08
C PRO A 206 -19.73 -14.10 0.55
N GLY A 207 -20.68 -13.80 -0.34
CA GLY A 207 -22.10 -13.68 0.02
C GLY A 207 -22.62 -14.93 0.72
N ARG A 208 -22.32 -16.12 0.16
CA ARG A 208 -22.68 -17.39 0.79
C ARG A 208 -21.93 -17.60 2.11
N MET A 209 -20.62 -17.34 2.14
CA MET A 209 -19.79 -17.59 3.33
C MET A 209 -20.22 -16.72 4.52
N LEU A 210 -20.65 -15.47 4.26
CA LEU A 210 -21.05 -14.53 5.29
C LEU A 210 -22.42 -14.86 5.92
N GLU A 211 -23.30 -15.55 5.19
CA GLU A 211 -24.60 -16.04 5.67
C GLU A 211 -24.47 -17.28 6.57
N MET A 212 -23.34 -17.99 6.51
CA MET A 212 -23.13 -19.21 7.29
C MET A 212 -22.90 -18.92 8.77
N ARG A 213 -23.34 -19.86 9.61
CA ARG A 213 -23.06 -19.84 11.06
C ARG A 213 -21.68 -20.41 11.33
N ILE A 214 -20.93 -19.75 12.20
CA ILE A 214 -19.58 -20.16 12.62
C ILE A 214 -19.56 -20.26 14.16
N PRO A 215 -20.09 -21.33 14.76
CA PRO A 215 -20.15 -21.48 16.21
C PRO A 215 -18.78 -21.28 16.85
N ASP A 216 -18.73 -20.50 17.94
CA ASP A 216 -17.55 -20.20 18.76
C ASP A 216 -16.38 -19.46 18.07
N TRP A 217 -16.40 -19.31 16.75
CA TRP A 217 -15.28 -18.77 15.96
C TRP A 217 -15.66 -17.63 15.01
N ASP A 218 -16.92 -17.19 15.01
CA ASP A 218 -17.45 -16.18 14.06
C ASP A 218 -16.60 -14.90 14.00
N ALA A 219 -16.32 -14.28 15.16
CA ALA A 219 -15.53 -13.07 15.23
C ALA A 219 -14.08 -13.28 14.71
N ASP A 220 -13.47 -14.42 15.04
CA ASP A 220 -12.10 -14.74 14.64
C ASP A 220 -11.97 -14.98 13.14
N VAL A 221 -12.90 -15.75 12.56
CA VAL A 221 -12.91 -16.07 11.12
C VAL A 221 -13.24 -14.82 10.31
N ARG A 222 -14.25 -14.04 10.70
CA ARG A 222 -14.60 -12.80 9.98
C ARG A 222 -13.47 -11.77 10.04
N ALA A 223 -12.85 -11.57 11.21
CA ALA A 223 -11.66 -10.70 11.31
C ALA A 223 -10.49 -11.21 10.44
N ALA A 224 -10.35 -12.52 10.28
CA ALA A 224 -9.35 -13.10 9.40
C ALA A 224 -9.71 -12.94 7.91
N TRP A 225 -10.99 -12.98 7.52
CA TRP A 225 -11.44 -12.65 6.17
C TRP A 225 -11.22 -11.18 5.81
N VAL A 226 -11.42 -10.24 6.75
CA VAL A 226 -11.04 -8.83 6.54
C VAL A 226 -9.55 -8.75 6.17
N ARG A 227 -8.69 -9.37 6.98
CA ARG A 227 -7.24 -9.39 6.73
C ARG A 227 -6.89 -10.10 5.42
N ALA A 228 -7.56 -11.20 5.09
CA ALA A 228 -7.35 -11.91 3.83
C ALA A 228 -7.68 -11.02 2.62
N ALA A 229 -8.83 -10.34 2.65
CA ALA A 229 -9.28 -9.44 1.59
C ALA A 229 -8.28 -8.30 1.35
N VAL A 230 -7.76 -7.70 2.43
CA VAL A 230 -6.73 -6.65 2.36
C VAL A 230 -5.41 -7.21 1.83
N LEU A 231 -4.91 -8.31 2.40
CA LEU A 231 -3.61 -8.88 2.04
C LEU A 231 -3.57 -9.38 0.59
N GLN A 232 -4.64 -10.02 0.14
CA GLN A 232 -4.75 -10.59 -1.21
C GLN A 232 -5.22 -9.57 -2.25
N ARG A 233 -5.73 -8.41 -1.80
CA ARG A 233 -6.38 -7.39 -2.63
C ARG A 233 -7.52 -7.97 -3.46
N ASP A 234 -8.37 -8.77 -2.82
CA ASP A 234 -9.52 -9.40 -3.48
C ASP A 234 -10.73 -8.46 -3.46
N PRO A 235 -11.21 -7.98 -4.63
CA PRO A 235 -12.27 -6.97 -4.67
C PRO A 235 -13.65 -7.53 -4.30
N GLU A 236 -13.92 -8.81 -4.55
CA GLU A 236 -15.21 -9.42 -4.22
C GLU A 236 -15.38 -9.53 -2.71
N TRP A 237 -14.36 -10.08 -2.04
CA TRP A 237 -14.30 -10.18 -0.59
C TRP A 237 -14.17 -8.80 0.06
N ALA A 238 -13.40 -7.87 -0.49
CA ALA A 238 -13.28 -6.54 0.08
C ALA A 238 -14.63 -5.80 0.13
N ARG A 239 -15.41 -5.86 -0.96
CA ARG A 239 -16.75 -5.27 -1.03
C ARG A 239 -17.71 -5.89 -0.01
N ALA A 240 -17.69 -7.22 0.10
CA ALA A 240 -18.56 -7.94 1.04
C ALA A 240 -18.17 -7.67 2.50
N MET A 241 -16.87 -7.70 2.81
CA MET A 241 -16.35 -7.47 4.16
C MET A 241 -16.46 -6.02 4.61
N PHE A 242 -16.51 -5.05 3.71
CA PHE A 242 -16.69 -3.64 4.06
C PHE A 242 -18.03 -3.37 4.76
N GLY A 243 -19.07 -4.14 4.42
CA GLY A 243 -20.35 -4.10 5.13
C GLY A 243 -20.28 -4.62 6.58
N PHE A 244 -19.27 -5.44 6.89
CA PHE A 244 -19.03 -5.99 8.23
C PHE A 244 -18.06 -5.13 9.06
N ASP A 245 -16.92 -4.74 8.47
CA ASP A 245 -15.89 -3.92 9.10
C ASP A 245 -15.41 -2.82 8.14
N PRO A 246 -16.02 -1.62 8.17
CA PRO A 246 -15.74 -0.57 7.19
C PRO A 246 -14.43 0.12 7.53
N ILE A 247 -13.33 -0.43 7.03
CA ILE A 247 -11.97 0.13 7.12
C ILE A 247 -11.47 0.60 5.75
N ALA A 248 -10.61 1.62 5.76
CA ALA A 248 -10.01 2.19 4.54
C ALA A 248 -9.25 1.15 3.70
N ASP A 249 -8.55 0.21 4.33
CA ASP A 249 -7.74 -0.79 3.64
C ASP A 249 -8.57 -1.72 2.73
N LEU A 250 -9.84 -1.98 3.08
CA LEU A 250 -10.74 -2.75 2.21
C LEU A 250 -11.13 -1.96 0.96
N LEU A 251 -11.33 -0.63 1.09
CA LEU A 251 -11.56 0.21 -0.09
C LEU A 251 -10.34 0.21 -1.01
N GLN A 252 -9.13 0.26 -0.47
CA GLN A 252 -7.90 0.25 -1.28
C GLN A 252 -7.72 -1.04 -2.12
N ALA A 253 -8.44 -2.12 -1.81
CA ALA A 253 -8.49 -3.34 -2.63
C ALA A 253 -9.46 -3.24 -3.83
N LEU A 254 -10.34 -2.24 -3.87
CA LEU A 254 -11.31 -2.02 -4.94
C LEU A 254 -10.76 -1.07 -6.03
N PRO A 255 -11.29 -1.14 -7.28
CA PRO A 255 -11.04 -0.12 -8.29
C PRO A 255 -11.52 1.27 -7.83
N PRO A 256 -10.87 2.38 -8.25
CA PRO A 256 -11.20 3.73 -7.79
C PRO A 256 -12.68 4.13 -7.91
N GLY A 257 -13.38 3.72 -8.98
CA GLY A 257 -14.80 4.00 -9.15
C GLY A 257 -15.67 3.32 -8.09
N GLU A 258 -15.39 2.05 -7.80
CA GLU A 258 -16.12 1.29 -6.79
C GLU A 258 -15.81 1.74 -5.36
N GLN A 259 -14.58 2.21 -5.10
CA GLN A 259 -14.23 2.83 -3.83
C GLN A 259 -15.17 4.00 -3.51
N GLN A 260 -15.38 4.87 -4.51
CA GLN A 260 -16.19 6.07 -4.35
C GLN A 260 -17.67 5.74 -4.20
N GLU A 261 -18.20 4.80 -4.99
CA GLU A 261 -19.60 4.36 -4.90
C GLU A 261 -19.92 3.74 -3.53
N LEU A 262 -18.99 2.93 -2.98
CA LEU A 262 -19.16 2.30 -1.67
C LEU A 262 -19.00 3.30 -0.53
N ALA A 263 -18.02 4.21 -0.65
CA ALA A 263 -17.84 5.30 0.31
C ALA A 263 -19.03 6.27 0.32
N ALA A 264 -19.62 6.61 -0.82
CA ALA A 264 -20.78 7.48 -0.92
C ALA A 264 -21.98 6.89 -0.15
N ARG A 265 -22.30 5.61 -0.41
CA ARG A 265 -23.33 4.87 0.32
C ARG A 265 -23.07 4.79 1.82
N PHE A 266 -21.80 4.58 2.20
CA PHE A 266 -21.41 4.57 3.61
C PHE A 266 -21.60 5.91 4.31
N VAL A 267 -21.26 7.01 3.63
CA VAL A 267 -21.47 8.38 4.14
C VAL A 267 -22.95 8.67 4.29
N GLU A 268 -23.79 8.33 3.32
CA GLU A 268 -25.23 8.61 3.38
C GLU A 268 -25.89 7.94 4.60
N GLY A 269 -25.60 6.65 4.83
CA GLY A 269 -26.25 5.83 5.85
C GLY A 269 -25.80 6.03 7.30
N ARG A 270 -24.75 6.84 7.56
CA ARG A 270 -24.16 6.95 8.91
C ARG A 270 -23.96 8.39 9.37
N ASP A 271 -24.05 8.64 10.68
CA ASP A 271 -23.61 9.90 11.25
C ASP A 271 -22.07 9.97 11.31
N PRO A 272 -21.46 11.17 11.25
CA PRO A 272 -20.01 11.27 11.20
C PRO A 272 -19.37 10.93 12.53
N ASP A 273 -18.54 9.91 12.50
CA ASP A 273 -17.64 9.48 13.57
C ASP A 273 -16.20 9.43 13.04
N SER A 274 -15.25 9.09 13.90
CA SER A 274 -13.85 8.95 13.50
C SER A 274 -13.66 7.86 12.43
N GLN A 275 -14.51 6.83 12.39
CA GLN A 275 -14.43 5.76 11.39
C GLN A 275 -14.76 6.29 10.00
N LEU A 276 -15.80 7.11 9.85
CA LEU A 276 -16.15 7.76 8.60
C LEU A 276 -15.02 8.64 8.06
N ILE A 277 -14.38 9.43 8.93
CA ILE A 277 -13.22 10.25 8.54
C ILE A 277 -12.07 9.37 8.03
N MET A 278 -11.73 8.29 8.75
CA MET A 278 -10.65 7.37 8.35
C MET A 278 -10.97 6.69 7.01
N VAL A 279 -12.21 6.25 6.82
CA VAL A 279 -12.67 5.64 5.56
C VAL A 279 -12.54 6.62 4.41
N LEU A 280 -13.06 7.85 4.56
CA LEU A 280 -12.98 8.89 3.54
C LEU A 280 -11.53 9.24 3.18
N GLY A 281 -10.65 9.39 4.18
CA GLY A 281 -9.23 9.65 3.94
C GLY A 281 -8.50 8.55 3.17
N GLY A 282 -9.07 7.34 3.10
CA GLY A 282 -8.54 6.22 2.32
C GLY A 282 -9.04 6.12 0.87
N VAL A 283 -10.02 6.94 0.47
CA VAL A 283 -10.63 6.88 -0.87
C VAL A 283 -9.73 7.58 -1.89
N SER A 284 -9.52 6.92 -3.04
CA SER A 284 -8.72 7.46 -4.15
C SER A 284 -9.23 8.83 -4.63
N SER A 285 -8.31 9.78 -4.76
CA SER A 285 -8.57 11.12 -5.32
C SER A 285 -8.34 11.17 -6.84
N PRO A 286 -9.00 12.09 -7.56
CA PRO A 286 -10.04 13.01 -7.07
C PRO A 286 -11.40 12.32 -6.87
N TRP A 287 -12.19 12.79 -5.91
CA TRP A 287 -13.57 12.35 -5.70
C TRP A 287 -14.49 12.96 -6.75
N GLY A 288 -15.23 12.10 -7.44
CA GLY A 288 -16.25 12.45 -8.41
C GLY A 288 -17.56 12.92 -7.77
N GLU A 289 -18.52 13.22 -8.62
CA GLU A 289 -19.77 13.91 -8.28
C GLU A 289 -20.60 13.20 -7.21
N GLU A 290 -20.74 11.88 -7.27
CA GLU A 290 -21.56 11.10 -6.33
C GLU A 290 -21.05 11.22 -4.89
N LEU A 291 -19.77 10.89 -4.67
CA LEU A 291 -19.14 10.98 -3.35
C LEU A 291 -19.05 12.44 -2.87
N ALA A 292 -18.73 13.38 -3.77
CA ALA A 292 -18.73 14.80 -3.45
C ALA A 292 -20.11 15.24 -2.93
N THR A 293 -21.19 14.86 -3.60
CA THR A 293 -22.57 15.19 -3.22
C THR A 293 -22.91 14.59 -1.86
N ALA A 294 -22.58 13.32 -1.61
CA ALA A 294 -22.82 12.67 -0.32
C ALA A 294 -22.09 13.37 0.84
N VAL A 295 -20.83 13.77 0.63
CA VAL A 295 -20.03 14.47 1.64
C VAL A 295 -20.54 15.90 1.87
N LEU A 296 -20.87 16.66 0.82
CA LEU A 296 -21.46 17.99 0.94
C LEU A 296 -22.82 17.92 1.68
N HIS A 297 -23.64 16.92 1.37
CA HIS A 297 -24.87 16.65 2.13
C HIS A 297 -24.56 16.46 3.61
N LYS A 298 -23.58 15.60 3.94
CA LYS A 298 -23.18 15.34 5.32
C LYS A 298 -22.73 16.62 6.04
N ILE A 299 -21.89 17.44 5.39
CA ILE A 299 -21.43 18.72 5.94
C ILE A 299 -22.62 19.62 6.30
N THR A 300 -23.63 19.74 5.41
CA THR A 300 -24.82 20.55 5.72
C THR A 300 -25.62 20.03 6.92
N LYS A 301 -25.80 18.70 7.02
CA LYS A 301 -26.50 18.06 8.15
C LYS A 301 -25.77 18.30 9.47
N VAL A 302 -24.45 18.10 9.47
CA VAL A 302 -23.59 18.19 10.66
C VAL A 302 -23.45 19.62 11.16
N ASN A 303 -23.34 20.57 10.24
CA ASN A 303 -23.33 21.99 10.57
C ASN A 303 -24.58 22.42 11.36
N ALA A 304 -25.72 21.76 11.15
CA ALA A 304 -26.95 22.04 11.89
C ALA A 304 -27.03 21.34 13.26
N THR A 305 -26.26 20.27 13.51
CA THR A 305 -26.46 19.37 14.67
C THR A 305 -25.26 19.24 15.61
N GLN A 306 -24.02 19.11 15.12
CA GLN A 306 -22.83 18.75 15.93
C GLN A 306 -21.51 19.27 15.31
N PRO A 307 -20.88 20.35 15.81
CA PRO A 307 -19.79 21.03 15.11
C PRO A 307 -18.39 20.38 15.15
N TRP A 308 -18.11 19.43 16.05
CA TRP A 308 -16.73 19.00 16.33
C TRP A 308 -16.06 18.17 15.22
N ASN A 309 -16.84 17.43 14.40
CA ASN A 309 -16.32 16.66 13.25
C ASN A 309 -16.42 17.42 11.91
N LEU A 310 -16.96 18.66 11.93
CA LEU A 310 -17.24 19.43 10.73
C LEU A 310 -15.97 19.89 10.00
N GLY A 311 -14.97 20.35 10.76
CA GLY A 311 -13.74 20.90 10.18
C GLY A 311 -12.96 19.87 9.35
N GLU A 312 -12.93 18.62 9.83
CA GLU A 312 -12.23 17.54 9.14
C GLU A 312 -12.95 17.09 7.86
N LEU A 313 -14.29 17.05 7.88
CA LEU A 313 -15.08 16.80 6.66
C LEU A 313 -14.87 17.90 5.60
N VAL A 314 -14.85 19.16 6.01
CA VAL A 314 -14.58 20.31 5.13
C VAL A 314 -13.18 20.21 4.54
N ARG A 315 -12.18 19.87 5.36
CA ARG A 315 -10.79 19.68 4.94
C ARG A 315 -10.68 18.57 3.90
N LEU A 316 -11.21 17.38 4.20
CA LEU A 316 -11.20 16.24 3.28
C LEU A 316 -11.93 16.56 1.97
N ALA A 317 -13.11 17.17 2.03
CA ALA A 317 -13.86 17.60 0.86
C ALA A 317 -13.04 18.57 -0.01
N GLY A 318 -12.40 19.57 0.61
CA GLY A 318 -11.57 20.55 -0.09
C GLY A 318 -10.30 19.99 -0.74
N GLU A 319 -9.68 18.99 -0.12
CA GLU A 319 -8.44 18.35 -0.60
C GLU A 319 -8.70 17.28 -1.67
N HIS A 320 -9.80 16.53 -1.55
CA HIS A 320 -10.02 15.32 -2.34
C HIS A 320 -11.09 15.45 -3.42
N ILE A 321 -12.10 16.33 -3.28
CA ILE A 321 -13.08 16.55 -4.36
C ILE A 321 -12.39 17.06 -5.62
N ASP A 322 -12.83 16.57 -6.79
CA ASP A 322 -12.41 17.07 -8.08
C ASP A 322 -12.60 18.60 -8.15
N PRO A 323 -11.53 19.39 -8.34
CA PRO A 323 -11.62 20.84 -8.45
C PRO A 323 -12.61 21.31 -9.52
N ALA A 324 -12.84 20.52 -10.59
CA ALA A 324 -13.83 20.84 -11.62
C ALA A 324 -15.26 20.92 -11.08
N LEU A 325 -15.54 20.32 -9.92
CA LEU A 325 -16.84 20.33 -9.25
C LEU A 325 -17.06 21.55 -8.34
N PHE A 326 -16.21 22.59 -8.41
CA PHE A 326 -16.45 23.84 -7.68
C PHE A 326 -17.84 24.47 -7.96
N PRO A 327 -18.44 24.42 -9.17
CA PRO A 327 -19.78 24.97 -9.40
C PRO A 327 -20.87 24.19 -8.67
N LEU A 328 -20.72 22.85 -8.60
CA LEU A 328 -21.59 21.97 -7.83
C LEU A 328 -21.55 22.37 -6.35
N ALA A 329 -20.35 22.44 -5.77
CA ALA A 329 -20.20 22.82 -4.36
C ALA A 329 -20.75 24.22 -4.07
N ALA A 330 -20.50 25.21 -4.94
CA ALA A 330 -20.97 26.58 -4.77
C ALA A 330 -22.50 26.68 -4.78
N SER A 331 -23.16 25.91 -5.65
CA SER A 331 -24.63 25.89 -5.78
C SER A 331 -25.33 24.98 -4.76
N TYR A 332 -24.59 24.09 -4.10
CA TYR A 332 -25.16 23.06 -3.22
C TYR A 332 -25.87 23.64 -1.99
N SER A 333 -25.24 24.59 -1.28
CA SER A 333 -25.82 25.24 -0.09
C SER A 333 -25.08 26.53 0.27
N PRO A 334 -25.76 27.59 0.73
CA PRO A 334 -25.13 28.86 1.09
C PRO A 334 -24.40 28.84 2.44
N VAL A 335 -24.43 27.73 3.19
CA VAL A 335 -23.79 27.67 4.51
C VAL A 335 -22.27 27.82 4.41
N GLU A 336 -21.67 28.52 5.38
CA GLU A 336 -20.25 28.88 5.37
C GLU A 336 -19.30 27.69 5.11
N PRO A 337 -19.46 26.51 5.75
CA PRO A 337 -18.58 25.36 5.48
C PRO A 337 -18.58 24.90 4.02
N ILE A 338 -19.74 24.94 3.35
CA ILE A 338 -19.87 24.54 1.94
C ILE A 338 -19.22 25.59 1.03
N GLN A 339 -19.40 26.87 1.35
CA GLN A 339 -18.77 27.96 0.60
C GLN A 339 -17.24 27.96 0.76
N GLN A 340 -16.72 27.55 1.91
CA GLN A 340 -15.28 27.32 2.12
C GLN A 340 -14.75 26.20 1.19
N VAL A 341 -15.44 25.06 1.11
CA VAL A 341 -15.09 23.98 0.16
C VAL A 341 -15.13 24.51 -1.28
N ALA A 342 -16.20 25.17 -1.69
CA ALA A 342 -16.36 25.70 -3.04
C ALA A 342 -15.24 26.69 -3.42
N ALA A 343 -14.86 27.59 -2.50
CA ALA A 343 -13.77 28.54 -2.72
C ALA A 343 -12.41 27.84 -2.88
N LEU A 344 -12.13 26.81 -2.08
CA LEU A 344 -10.91 26.02 -2.19
C LEU A 344 -10.84 25.21 -3.49
N LEU A 345 -11.96 24.59 -3.90
CA LEU A 345 -12.03 23.88 -5.18
C LEU A 345 -11.82 24.81 -6.36
N ARG A 346 -12.43 26.01 -6.35
CA ARG A 346 -12.20 27.03 -7.38
C ARG A 346 -10.73 27.42 -7.46
N PHE A 347 -10.11 27.71 -6.31
CA PHE A 347 -8.68 28.05 -6.25
C PHE A 347 -7.79 26.94 -6.82
N ARG A 348 -8.05 25.67 -6.45
CA ARG A 348 -7.32 24.52 -7.00
C ARG A 348 -7.54 24.37 -8.51
N ALA A 349 -8.77 24.55 -9.00
CA ALA A 349 -9.09 24.47 -10.42
C ALA A 349 -8.35 25.53 -11.23
N ASP A 350 -8.28 26.76 -10.72
CA ASP A 350 -7.54 27.85 -11.36
C ASP A 350 -6.03 27.56 -11.35
N MET A 351 -5.47 27.07 -10.23
CA MET A 351 -4.07 26.62 -10.18
C MET A 351 -3.73 25.53 -11.20
N TYR A 352 -4.60 24.53 -11.37
CA TYR A 352 -4.36 23.46 -12.36
C TYR A 352 -4.39 23.99 -13.80
N LYS A 353 -5.23 24.98 -14.11
CA LYS A 353 -5.24 25.64 -15.42
C LYS A 353 -3.93 26.40 -15.68
N GLU A 354 -3.46 27.15 -14.69
CA GLU A 354 -2.21 27.94 -14.80
C GLU A 354 -0.96 27.05 -14.92
N LEU A 355 -0.93 25.89 -14.26
CA LEU A 355 0.20 24.94 -14.36
C LEU A 355 0.21 24.11 -15.65
N ALA A 356 -0.94 24.00 -16.33
CA ALA A 356 -1.08 23.29 -17.59
C ALA A 356 -0.87 24.19 -18.82
N ALA A 357 -0.82 25.52 -18.61
CA ALA A 357 -0.50 26.54 -19.61
C ALA A 357 1.01 26.79 -19.67
#